data_AF-A0A0F7DB59-F1
#
_entry.id   AF-A0A0F7DB59-F1
#
_cell.length_a   1.000
_cell.length_b   1.000
_cell.length_c   1.000
_cell.angle_alpha   90.00
_cell.angle_beta   90.00
_cell.angle_gamma   90.00
#
_symmetry.space_group_name_H-M   'P 1'
#
loop_
_entity.id
_entity.type
_entity.pdbx_description
1 polymer ?
#
loop_
_entity_poly.entity_id
_entity_poly.type
_entity_poly.pdbx_seq_one_letter_code
_entity_poly.pdbx_strand_id
1 'polypeptide(L)' 'MSGKLSQDQLDDIRAHLKQGMSPREVADYYGRVADLDLIEIARIRTAAYEIEQEEQA' A
#
# COMPACT_ATOMS: atom_id res chain seq x y z
N MET A 1 -5.84 -5.70 -17.34
CA MET A 1 -6.05 -4.76 -16.22
C MET A 1 -4.73 -4.06 -15.99
N SER A 2 -4.72 -2.72 -15.97
CA SER A 2 -3.49 -1.93 -15.84
C SER A 2 -2.86 -2.23 -14.48
N GLY A 3 -1.69 -2.88 -14.47
CA GLY A 3 -1.09 -3.46 -13.27
C GLY A 3 -0.48 -2.47 -12.29
N LYS A 4 -0.83 -1.18 -12.38
CA LYS A 4 -0.28 -0.08 -11.60
C LYS A 4 -1.35 0.46 -10.65
N LEU A 5 -0.97 0.71 -9.40
CA LEU A 5 -1.83 1.37 -8.42
C LEU A 5 -2.27 2.74 -8.95
N SER A 6 -3.53 3.10 -8.70
CA SER A 6 -4.02 4.44 -9.03
C SER A 6 -3.39 5.49 -8.11
N GLN A 7 -3.43 6.76 -8.52
CA GLN A 7 -2.95 7.85 -7.67
C GLN A 7 -3.71 7.91 -6.34
N ASP A 8 -5.02 7.70 -6.37
CA ASP A 8 -5.87 7.65 -5.17
C ASP A 8 -5.43 6.51 -4.21
N GLN A 9 -5.09 5.34 -4.75
CA GLN A 9 -4.58 4.23 -3.94
C GLN A 9 -3.23 4.56 -3.30
N LEU A 10 -2.33 5.24 -4.03
CA LEU A 10 -1.04 5.67 -3.49
C LEU A 10 -1.21 6.73 -2.39
N ASP A 11 -2.16 7.64 -2.55
CA ASP A 11 -2.43 8.68 -1.57
C ASP A 11 -3.07 8.12 -0.29
N ASP A 12 -3.98 7.14 -0.40
CA ASP A 12 -4.49 6.42 0.77
C ASP A 12 -3.38 5.59 1.47
N ILE A 13 -2.52 4.91 0.71
CA ILE A 13 -1.35 4.18 1.27
C ILE A 13 -0.48 5.14 2.10
N ARG A 14 -0.16 6.33 1.56
CA ARG A 14 0.57 7.38 2.29
C ARG A 14 -0.16 7.83 3.55
N ALA A 15 -1.48 8.00 3.48
CA ALA A 15 -2.27 8.40 4.65
C ALA A 15 -2.19 7.36 5.77
N HIS A 16 -2.24 6.07 5.44
CA HIS A 16 -2.10 4.99 6.42
C HIS A 16 -0.69 4.92 7.02
N LEU A 17 0.36 5.09 6.20
CA LEU A 17 1.74 5.16 6.69
C LEU A 17 1.92 6.33 7.68
N LYS A 18 1.35 7.50 7.37
CA LYS A 18 1.36 8.68 8.25
C LYS A 18 0.59 8.49 9.56
N GLN A 19 -0.38 7.58 9.58
CA GLN A 19 -1.08 7.18 10.81
C GLN A 19 -0.26 6.19 11.66
N GLY A 20 0.94 5.82 11.21
CA GLY A 20 1.85 4.92 11.92
C GLY A 20 1.68 3.45 11.57
N MET A 21 0.90 3.12 10.53
CA MET A 21 0.84 1.73 10.03
C MET A 21 2.12 1.37 9.30
N SER A 22 2.62 0.15 9.50
CA SER A 22 3.71 -0.39 8.69
C SER A 22 3.25 -0.77 7.28
N PRO A 23 4.15 -0.83 6.27
CA PRO A 23 3.81 -1.27 4.92
C PRO A 23 3.07 -2.61 4.85
N ARG A 24 3.37 -3.52 5.78
CA ARG A 24 2.67 -4.81 5.91
C ARG A 24 1.24 -4.63 6.38
N GLU A 25 1.02 -3.81 7.41
CA GLU A 25 -0.33 -3.55 7.94
C GLU A 25 -1.20 -2.83 6.91
N VAL A 26 -0.63 -1.94 6.11
CA VAL A 26 -1.33 -1.30 4.99
C VAL A 26 -1.79 -2.36 3.99
N ALA A 27 -0.90 -3.25 3.54
CA ALA A 27 -1.26 -4.31 2.60
C ALA A 27 -2.30 -5.29 3.15
N ASP A 28 -2.16 -5.68 4.42
CA ASP A 28 -3.12 -6.54 5.11
C ASP A 28 -4.50 -5.85 5.26
N TYR A 29 -4.54 -4.53 5.46
CA TYR A 29 -5.77 -3.74 5.49
C TYR A 29 -6.48 -3.77 4.12
N TYR A 30 -5.76 -3.45 3.04
CA TYR A 30 -6.34 -3.50 1.70
C TYR A 30 -6.80 -4.90 1.29
N GLY A 31 -6.03 -5.93 1.65
CA GLY A 31 -6.41 -7.32 1.42
C GLY A 31 -7.75 -7.69 2.07
N ARG A 32 -8.03 -7.15 3.26
CA ARG A 32 -9.32 -7.38 3.96
C ARG A 32 -10.46 -6.55 3.39
N VAL A 33 -10.21 -5.30 3.00
CA VAL A 33 -11.28 -4.37 2.57
C VAL A 33 -11.69 -4.60 1.11
N ALA A 34 -10.75 -4.98 0.24
CA ALA A 34 -10.96 -5.01 -1.20
C ALA A 34 -10.92 -6.42 -1.83
N ASP A 35 -10.94 -7.49 -1.01
CA ASP A 35 -10.89 -8.90 -1.47
C ASP A 35 -9.76 -9.15 -2.49
N LEU A 36 -8.57 -8.62 -2.17
CA LEU A 36 -7.43 -8.65 -3.09
C LEU A 36 -6.76 -10.02 -3.10
N ASP A 37 -6.22 -10.39 -4.26
CA ASP A 37 -5.39 -11.59 -4.35
C ASP A 37 -3.99 -11.39 -3.74
N LEU A 38 -3.25 -12.48 -3.57
CA LEU A 38 -1.91 -12.43 -2.98
C LEU A 38 -0.91 -11.59 -3.80
N ILE A 39 -1.10 -11.50 -5.12
CA ILE A 39 -0.24 -10.70 -6.01
C ILE A 39 -0.52 -9.21 -5.80
N GLU A 40 -1.79 -8.83 -5.68
CA GLU A 40 -2.24 -7.48 -5.41
C GLU A 40 -1.81 -7.00 -4.03
N ILE A 41 -1.96 -7.84 -2.99
CA ILE A 41 -1.45 -7.57 -1.64
C ILE A 41 0.07 -7.36 -1.67
N ALA A 42 0.81 -8.21 -2.39
CA ALA A 42 2.26 -8.06 -2.52
C ALA A 42 2.63 -6.74 -3.21
N ARG A 43 1.90 -6.32 -4.25
CA ARG A 43 2.13 -5.03 -4.92
C ARG A 43 1.91 -3.85 -3.99
N ILE A 44 0.81 -3.85 -3.22
CA ILE A 44 0.53 -2.79 -2.25
C ILE A 44 1.63 -2.72 -1.21
N ARG A 45 2.08 -3.87 -0.69
CA ARG A 45 3.16 -3.92 0.28
C ARG A 45 4.47 -3.34 -0.26
N THR A 46 4.83 -3.68 -1.49
CA THR A 46 6.03 -3.12 -2.13
C THR A 46 5.91 -1.61 -2.33
N ALA A 47 4.77 -1.13 -2.82
CA ALA A 47 4.55 0.30 -3.00
C ALA A 47 4.59 1.05 -1.66
N ALA A 48 3.97 0.50 -0.61
CA ALA A 48 4.00 1.09 0.72
C ALA A 48 5.43 1.13 1.30
N TYR A 49 6.25 0.12 1.03
CA TYR A 49 7.66 0.11 1.43
C TYR A 49 8.50 1.15 0.68
N GLU A 50 8.30 1.28 -0.63
CA GLU A 50 8.97 2.31 -1.44
C GLU A 50 8.63 3.71 -0.95
N ILE A 51 7.35 3.97 -0.68
CA ILE A 51 6.87 5.25 -0.13
C ILE A 51 7.46 5.52 1.26
N GLU A 52 7.46 4.54 2.16
CA GLU A 52 8.03 4.69 3.50
C GLU A 52 9.51 5.06 3.45
N GLN A 53 10.27 4.46 2.53
CA GLN A 53 11.69 4.78 2.34
C GLN A 53 11.90 6.17 1.73
N GLU A 54 11.05 6.58 0.79
CA GLU A 54 11.08 7.94 0.22
C GLU A 54 10.75 9.01 1.26
N GLU A 55 9.84 8.76 2.21
CA GLU A 55 9.48 9.72 3.26
C GLU A 55 10.53 9.79 4.40
N GLN A 56 11.39 8.77 4.55
CA GLN A 56 12.47 8.74 5.54
C GLN A 56 13.80 9.32 5.03
N ALA A 57 13.93 9.55 3.72
CA ALA A 57 15.12 10.10 3.06
C ALA A 57 15.13 11.64 3.03
#